data_AF-A0A923XYE4-F1
#
_entry.id   AF-A0A923XYE4-F1
#
_cell.length_a   1.000
_cell.length_b   1.000
_cell.length_c   1.000
_cell.angle_alpha   90.00
_cell.angle_beta   90.00
_cell.angle_gamma   90.00
#
_symmetry.space_group_name_H-M   'P 1'
#
loop_
_entity.id
_entity.type
_entity.pdbx_description
1 polymer ?
#
loop_
_entity_poly.entity_id
_entity_poly.type
_entity_poly.pdbx_seq_one_letter_code
_entity_poly.pdbx_strand_id
1 'polypeptide(L)'
;FLTGSDRGGFNSDSGGAAGPRAARDRVAVALRDLGPGLGGVALRVCCFLEGIEAAERRMGWAARSGKIVLRIALQRLRRHYDDTYGRSGPLIG
;
A
#
# COMPACT_ATOMS: atom_id res chain seq x y z
N PHE A 1 -53.00 -11.46 16.43
CA PHE A 1 -52.11 -12.00 15.39
C PHE A 1 -51.00 -10.98 15.12
N LEU A 2 -49.82 -11.20 15.70
CA LEU A 2 -48.63 -10.36 15.52
C LEU A 2 -47.81 -10.97 14.37
N THR A 3 -47.88 -10.37 13.19
CA THR A 3 -46.96 -10.66 12.08
C THR A 3 -45.61 -10.02 12.44
N GLY A 4 -44.46 -10.66 12.44
CA GLY A 4 -44.02 -11.73 11.56
C GLY A 4 -42.90 -11.19 10.66
N SER A 5 -41.70 -11.06 11.23
CA SER A 5 -40.40 -11.00 10.56
C SER A 5 -40.15 -9.93 9.49
N ASP A 6 -39.62 -8.80 9.92
CA ASP A 6 -38.67 -8.01 9.12
C ASP A 6 -37.25 -8.41 9.55
N ARG A 7 -36.84 -9.64 9.22
CA ARG A 7 -35.41 -9.97 9.22
C ARG A 7 -34.86 -9.44 7.92
N GLY A 8 -34.56 -8.15 7.92
CA GLY A 8 -33.67 -7.56 6.92
C GLY A 8 -32.47 -8.48 6.77
N GLY A 9 -32.34 -9.08 5.59
CA GLY A 9 -31.21 -9.90 5.24
C GLY A 9 -29.97 -9.03 5.34
N PHE A 10 -29.17 -9.24 6.38
CA PHE A 10 -27.80 -8.77 6.37
C PHE A 10 -27.14 -9.45 5.18
N ASN A 11 -26.93 -8.68 4.12
CA ASN A 11 -26.17 -9.12 2.96
C ASN A 11 -24.77 -9.47 3.46
N SER A 12 -24.50 -10.75 3.71
CA SER A 12 -23.24 -11.29 4.20
C SER A 12 -22.09 -11.17 3.18
N ASP A 13 -22.13 -10.16 2.31
CA ASP A 13 -21.09 -9.87 1.32
C ASP A 13 -19.97 -8.97 1.88
N SER A 14 -20.06 -8.59 3.15
CA SER A 14 -19.03 -7.74 3.78
C SER A 14 -17.85 -8.57 4.30
N GLY A 15 -17.04 -9.07 3.37
CA GLY A 15 -15.56 -8.90 3.37
C GLY A 15 -14.71 -9.31 4.59
N GLY A 16 -15.21 -10.08 5.55
CA GLY A 16 -14.54 -10.31 6.85
C GLY A 16 -13.19 -11.06 6.82
N ALA A 17 -12.86 -11.76 5.73
CA ALA A 17 -11.57 -12.45 5.58
C ALA A 17 -10.82 -12.09 4.28
N ALA A 18 -11.49 -11.43 3.33
CA ALA A 18 -10.89 -11.01 2.06
C ALA A 18 -10.20 -9.64 2.15
N GLY A 19 -10.65 -8.75 3.05
CA GLY A 19 -10.10 -7.40 3.20
C GLY A 19 -8.58 -7.37 3.41
N PRO A 20 -8.02 -8.13 4.37
CA PRO A 20 -6.57 -8.16 4.60
C PRO A 20 -5.77 -8.74 3.43
N ARG A 21 -6.31 -9.76 2.74
CA ARG A 21 -5.68 -10.38 1.57
C ARG A 21 -5.68 -9.41 0.38
N ALA A 22 -6.84 -8.84 0.07
CA ALA A 22 -6.96 -7.84 -0.99
C ALA A 22 -6.03 -6.64 -0.76
N ALA A 23 -5.93 -6.14 0.49
CA ALA A 23 -5.00 -5.06 0.81
C ALA A 23 -3.53 -5.45 0.57
N ARG A 24 -3.13 -6.66 0.97
CA ARG A 24 -1.77 -7.18 0.71
C ARG A 24 -1.50 -7.33 -0.78
N ASP A 25 -2.48 -7.82 -1.54
CA ASP A 25 -2.34 -8.01 -2.98
C ASP A 25 -2.15 -6.67 -3.70
N ARG A 26 -2.88 -5.62 -3.32
CA ARG A 26 -2.69 -4.25 -3.86
C ARG A 26 -1.28 -3.73 -3.60
N VAL A 27 -0.78 -3.89 -2.38
CA VAL A 27 0.59 -3.48 -2.03
C VAL A 27 1.62 -4.30 -2.79
N ALA A 28 1.42 -5.61 -2.94
CA ALA A 28 2.32 -6.47 -3.68
C ALA A 28 2.40 -6.09 -5.17
N VAL A 29 1.28 -5.73 -5.79
CA VAL A 29 1.24 -5.20 -7.17
C VAL A 29 2.03 -3.89 -7.26
N ALA A 30 1.78 -2.95 -6.35
CA ALA A 30 2.47 -1.66 -6.34
C ALA A 30 3.99 -1.81 -6.16
N LEU A 31 4.43 -2.70 -5.27
CA LEU A 31 5.87 -2.96 -5.06
C LEU A 31 6.54 -3.61 -6.28
N ARG A 32 5.82 -4.47 -7.02
CA ARG A 32 6.32 -5.03 -8.28
C ARG A 32 6.50 -3.94 -9.34
N ASP A 33 5.58 -3.00 -9.42
CA ASP A 33 5.65 -1.86 -10.35
C ASP A 33 6.82 -0.92 -10.03
N LEU A 34 7.10 -0.68 -8.75
CA LEU A 34 8.26 0.12 -8.33
C LEU A 34 9.60 -0.50 -8.76
N GLY A 35 9.67 -1.83 -8.81
CA GLY A 35 10.88 -2.59 -9.14
C GLY A 35 11.88 -2.72 -7.98
N PRO A 36 12.95 -3.52 -8.19
CA PRO A 36 13.98 -3.76 -7.19
C PRO A 36 14.69 -2.46 -6.80
N GLY A 37 15.03 -2.33 -5.50
CA GLY A 37 15.58 -1.09 -4.94
C GLY A 37 14.50 -0.12 -4.46
N LEU A 38 13.65 0.41 -5.35
CA LEU A 38 12.63 1.40 -4.97
C LEU A 38 11.57 0.84 -4.02
N GLY A 39 11.05 -0.36 -4.29
CA GLY A 39 10.13 -1.02 -3.36
C GLY A 39 10.78 -1.34 -2.00
N GLY A 40 12.07 -1.69 -2.03
CA GLY A 40 12.84 -2.01 -0.83
C GLY A 40 13.05 -0.81 0.09
N VAL A 41 13.42 0.36 -0.45
CA VAL A 41 13.58 1.58 0.35
C VAL A 41 12.24 2.10 0.89
N ALA A 42 11.17 2.00 0.10
CA ALA A 42 9.84 2.43 0.52
C ALA A 42 9.35 1.62 1.72
N LEU A 43 9.43 0.28 1.66
CA LEU A 43 9.08 -0.58 2.80
C LEU A 43 9.94 -0.31 4.02
N ARG A 44 11.24 -0.14 3.82
CA ARG A 44 12.18 0.07 4.91
C ARG A 44 11.93 1.36 5.69
N VAL A 45 11.74 2.46 4.98
CA VAL A 45 11.54 3.77 5.63
C VAL A 45 10.09 3.90 6.13
N CYS A 46 9.09 3.48 5.36
CA CYS A 46 7.69 3.71 5.70
C CYS A 46 7.08 2.63 6.61
N CYS A 47 7.49 1.37 6.48
CA CYS A 47 6.91 0.26 7.24
C CYS A 47 7.81 -0.23 8.39
N PHE A 48 9.13 -0.30 8.16
CA PHE A 48 10.08 -0.70 9.21
C PHE A 48 10.61 0.49 10.01
N LEU A 49 10.16 1.72 9.68
CA LEU A 49 10.54 2.97 10.35
C LEU A 49 12.06 3.15 10.48
N GLU A 50 12.79 2.62 9.51
CA GLU A 50 14.22 2.71 9.53
C GLU A 50 14.71 4.07 9.04
N GLY A 51 15.70 4.63 9.74
CA GLY A 51 16.35 5.87 9.33
C GLY A 51 16.94 5.79 7.92
N ILE A 52 16.79 6.85 7.14
CA ILE A 52 17.21 6.91 5.73
C ILE A 52 18.70 6.58 5.57
N GLU A 53 19.56 7.03 6.48
CA GLU A 53 21.00 6.75 6.44
C GLU A 53 21.34 5.26 6.68
N ALA A 54 20.55 4.56 7.51
CA ALA A 54 20.71 3.12 7.70
C ALA A 54 20.21 2.34 6.48
N ALA A 55 19.12 2.82 5.86
CA ALA A 55 18.65 2.29 4.59
C ALA A 55 19.68 2.47 3.47
N GLU A 56 20.31 3.65 3.35
CA GLU A 56 21.40 3.92 2.39
C GLU A 56 22.55 2.93 2.54
N ARG A 57 23.04 2.75 3.78
CA ARG A 57 24.14 1.82 4.07
C ARG A 57 23.80 0.39 3.71
N ARG A 58 22.59 -0.09 4.05
CA ARG A 58 22.20 -1.46 3.71
C ARG A 58 22.05 -1.68 2.20
N MET A 59 21.62 -0.65 1.48
CA MET A 59 21.38 -0.73 0.04
C MET A 59 22.66 -0.51 -0.77
N GLY A 60 23.79 -0.22 -0.11
CA GLY A 60 25.07 0.07 -0.78
C GLY A 60 25.05 1.39 -1.55
N TRP A 61 24.21 2.35 -1.15
CA TRP A 61 24.09 3.62 -1.84
C TRP A 61 25.07 4.67 -1.33
N ALA A 62 25.42 5.62 -2.20
CA ALA A 62 26.20 6.79 -1.81
C ALA A 62 25.44 7.61 -0.74
N ALA A 63 26.19 8.21 0.19
CA ALA A 63 25.61 9.01 1.27
C ALA A 63 24.75 10.17 0.73
N ARG A 64 23.66 10.50 1.43
CA ARG A 64 22.71 11.58 1.10
C ARG A 64 21.88 11.35 -0.17
N SER A 65 21.91 10.15 -0.76
CA SER A 65 21.10 9.80 -1.93
C SER A 65 19.68 9.33 -1.56
N GLY A 66 19.51 8.78 -0.37
CA GLY A 66 18.32 8.10 0.11
C GLY A 66 17.08 8.98 0.12
N LYS A 67 17.21 10.28 0.44
CA LYS A 67 16.08 11.22 0.36
C LYS A 67 15.55 11.33 -1.07
N ILE A 68 16.44 11.44 -2.05
CA ILE A 68 16.04 11.57 -3.47
C ILE A 68 15.45 10.27 -3.96
N VAL A 69 16.08 9.13 -3.64
CA VAL A 69 15.60 7.82 -4.09
C VAL A 69 14.25 7.47 -3.45
N LEU A 70 14.07 7.74 -2.15
CA LEU A 70 12.78 7.59 -1.47
C LEU A 70 11.71 8.49 -2.10
N ARG A 71 12.05 9.74 -2.43
CA ARG A 71 11.12 10.65 -3.12
C ARG A 71 10.70 10.09 -4.48
N ILE A 72 11.64 9.55 -5.26
CA ILE A 72 11.34 8.91 -6.56
C ILE A 72 10.43 7.69 -6.36
N ALA A 73 10.72 6.85 -5.36
CA ALA A 73 9.90 5.69 -5.02
C ALA A 73 8.45 6.09 -4.69
N LEU A 74 8.27 7.09 -3.83
CA LEU A 74 6.94 7.57 -3.43
C LEU A 74 6.19 8.27 -4.58
N GLN A 75 6.90 9.00 -5.45
CA GLN A 75 6.29 9.58 -6.64
C GLN A 75 5.79 8.51 -7.62
N ARG A 76 6.57 7.44 -7.83
CA ARG A 76 6.12 6.29 -8.64
C ARG A 76 4.96 5.57 -7.97
N LEU A 77 5.02 5.38 -6.66
CA LEU A 77 3.94 4.75 -5.90
C LEU A 77 2.63 5.53 -6.05
N ARG A 78 2.67 6.86 -5.94
CA ARG A 78 1.50 7.71 -6.17
C ARG A 78 0.95 7.53 -7.59
N ARG A 79 1.81 7.59 -8.61
CA ARG A 79 1.40 7.36 -10.00
C ARG A 79 0.74 5.99 -10.19
N HIS A 80 1.32 4.94 -9.61
CA HIS A 80 0.74 3.60 -9.66
C HIS A 80 -0.69 3.58 -9.10
N TYR A 81 -0.92 4.21 -7.94
CA TYR A 81 -2.26 4.27 -7.37
C TYR A 81 -3.22 5.15 -8.18
N ASP A 82 -2.75 6.29 -8.68
CA ASP A 82 -3.53 7.18 -9.54
C ASP A 82 -3.97 6.47 -10.85
N ASP A 83 -3.06 5.71 -11.48
CA ASP A 83 -3.33 4.99 -12.73
C ASP A 83 -4.19 3.74 -12.50
N THR A 84 -3.98 3.02 -11.39
CA THR A 84 -4.66 1.74 -11.12
C THR A 84 -6.06 1.93 -10.54
N TYR A 85 -6.30 2.99 -9.78
CA TYR A 85 -7.57 3.21 -9.07
C TYR A 85 -8.22 4.56 -9.36
N GLY A 86 -7.60 5.41 -10.19
CA GLY A 86 -8.02 6.79 -10.41
C GLY A 86 -7.59 7.74 -9.29
N ARG A 87 -7.75 9.05 -9.51
CA ARG A 87 -7.41 10.11 -8.54
C ARG A 87 -8.11 9.99 -7.18
N SER A 88 -9.21 9.23 -7.14
CA SER A 88 -10.01 8.91 -5.96
C SER A 88 -10.18 7.39 -5.81
N GLY A 89 -9.14 6.61 -6.14
CA GLY A 89 -9.10 5.19 -5.80
C GLY A 89 -9.50 4.98 -4.35
N PRO A 90 -10.18 3.86 -4.00
CA PRO A 90 -10.93 3.74 -2.75
C PRO A 90 -10.03 4.15 -1.59
N LEU A 91 -10.21 5.42 -1.18
CA LEU A 91 -9.48 6.02 -0.09
C LEU A 91 -9.96 5.20 1.09
N ILE A 92 -9.03 4.46 1.70
CA ILE A 92 -9.34 3.61 2.86
C ILE A 92 -10.22 4.44 3.80
N GLY A 93 -11.51 4.09 3.85
CA GLY A 93 -12.61 4.84 4.44
C GLY A 93 -13.87 4.03 4.31
#